data_AF-A0A1F5CBW5-F1
#
_entry.id   AF-A0A1F5CBW5-F1
#
_cell.length_a   1.000
_cell.length_b   1.000
_cell.length_c   1.000
_cell.angle_alpha   90.00
_cell.angle_beta   90.00
_cell.angle_gamma   90.00
#
_symmetry.space_group_name_H-M   'P 1'
#
loop_
_entity.id
_entity.type
_entity.pdbx_description
1 polymer ?
#
loop_
_entity_poly.entity_id
_entity_poly.type
_entity_poly.pdbx_seq_one_letter_code
_entity_poly.pdbx_strand_id
1 'polypeptide(L)'
;MRKFFLFIILLACAIIQLSFLNPSYMGVNLILAFVIALALTQEISFTLPAVWFAGFIIDLNKTLYFGISSLVFITLVVIITLGHRFFLSSRRIKNIIILGILAVIIERILFLVFVNLAVLLKEGFYESPASFFNTFGFLLELIITPIIILGFFKLLFKDSVQEFKQEWQKNYQIFK
;
A
#
# COMPACT_ATOMS: atom_id res chain seq x y z
N MET A 1 0.48 20.75 5.56
CA MET A 1 -0.97 20.51 5.76
C MET A 1 -1.63 19.68 4.64
N ARG A 2 -1.44 20.00 3.35
CA ARG A 2 -2.08 19.25 2.24
C ARG A 2 -1.82 17.74 2.24
N LYS A 3 -0.57 17.30 2.45
CA LYS A 3 -0.21 15.87 2.49
C LYS A 3 -0.96 15.12 3.61
N PHE A 4 -0.95 15.69 4.81
CA PHE A 4 -1.66 15.15 5.97
C PHE A 4 -3.17 15.03 5.73
N PHE A 5 -3.80 16.05 5.15
CA PHE A 5 -5.22 16.02 4.79
C PHE A 5 -5.56 14.93 3.77
N LEU A 6 -4.71 14.74 2.75
CA LEU A 6 -4.88 13.65 1.77
C LEU A 6 -4.77 12.27 2.42
N PHE A 7 -3.88 12.08 3.40
CA PHE A 7 -3.78 10.84 4.17
C PHE A 7 -5.03 10.57 5.01
N ILE A 8 -5.59 11.59 5.66
CA ILE A 8 -6.83 11.47 6.43
C ILE A 8 -7.99 11.06 5.53
N ILE A 9 -8.13 11.67 4.35
CA ILE A 9 -9.18 11.30 3.40
C ILE A 9 -9.02 9.85 2.96
N LEU A 10 -7.81 9.44 2.58
CA LEU A 10 -7.56 8.07 2.12
C LEU A 10 -7.85 7.04 3.24
N LEU A 11 -7.47 7.37 4.48
CA LEU A 11 -7.79 6.56 5.66
C LEU A 11 -9.31 6.47 5.90
N ALA A 12 -10.03 7.59 5.83
CA ALA A 12 -11.48 7.62 6.02
C ALA A 12 -12.19 6.79 4.94
N CYS A 13 -11.77 6.90 3.67
CA CYS A 13 -12.30 6.07 2.60
C CYS A 13 -11.99 4.57 2.81
N ALA A 14 -10.80 4.23 3.30
CA ALA A 14 -10.44 2.86 3.63
C ALA A 14 -11.27 2.28 4.78
N ILE A 15 -11.57 3.08 5.81
CA ILE A 15 -12.46 2.68 6.92
C ILE A 15 -13.90 2.49 6.42
N ILE A 16 -14.43 3.44 5.63
CA ILE A 16 -15.77 3.31 5.03
C ILE A 16 -15.83 2.04 4.17
N GLN A 17 -14.78 1.77 3.40
CA GLN A 17 -14.71 0.56 2.61
C GLN A 17 -14.80 -0.68 3.50
N LEU A 18 -13.99 -0.77 4.56
CA LEU A 18 -14.07 -1.91 5.49
C LEU A 18 -15.45 -2.09 6.11
N SER A 19 -16.10 -1.00 6.52
CA SER A 19 -17.35 -1.06 7.27
C SER A 19 -18.57 -1.37 6.40
N PHE A 20 -18.55 -1.02 5.11
CA PHE A 20 -19.75 -1.09 4.26
C PHE A 20 -19.56 -1.91 2.98
N LEU A 21 -18.33 -2.10 2.53
CA LEU A 21 -18.02 -2.59 1.18
C LEU A 21 -16.96 -3.68 1.27
N ASN A 22 -17.37 -4.95 1.29
CA ASN A 22 -16.41 -6.05 1.42
C ASN A 22 -15.33 -5.97 0.30
N PRO A 23 -14.05 -5.69 0.64
CA PRO A 23 -12.99 -5.38 -0.33
C PRO A 23 -12.79 -6.49 -1.38
N SER A 24 -13.04 -7.74 -1.00
CA SER A 24 -12.89 -8.90 -1.89
C SER A 24 -13.88 -8.92 -3.06
N TYR A 25 -15.01 -8.21 -2.97
CA TYR A 25 -16.02 -8.15 -4.04
C TYR A 25 -15.86 -6.95 -4.97
N MET A 26 -15.26 -5.86 -4.50
CA MET A 26 -15.08 -4.65 -5.31
C MET A 26 -13.83 -4.65 -6.17
N GLY A 27 -12.85 -5.53 -5.86
CA GLY A 27 -11.57 -5.57 -6.54
C GLY A 27 -10.72 -4.31 -6.34
N VAL A 28 -11.04 -3.52 -5.33
CA VAL A 28 -10.27 -2.35 -4.90
C VAL A 28 -9.95 -2.55 -3.44
N ASN A 29 -8.72 -2.24 -3.02
CA ASN A 29 -8.31 -2.31 -1.63
C ASN A 29 -7.65 -0.99 -1.24
N LEU A 30 -8.47 -0.07 -0.72
CA LEU A 30 -8.01 1.26 -0.35
C LEU A 30 -7.05 1.24 0.84
N ILE A 31 -7.11 0.19 1.68
CA ILE A 31 -6.17 0.03 2.80
C ILE A 31 -4.80 -0.34 2.27
N LEU A 32 -4.72 -1.27 1.31
CA LEU A 32 -3.46 -1.59 0.66
C LEU A 32 -2.87 -0.37 -0.04
N ALA A 33 -3.70 0.40 -0.77
CA ALA A 33 -3.26 1.65 -1.38
C ALA A 33 -2.75 2.67 -0.33
N PHE A 34 -3.42 2.77 0.82
CA PHE A 34 -3.01 3.61 1.94
C PHE A 34 -1.67 3.17 2.54
N VAL A 35 -1.50 1.88 2.80
CA VAL A 35 -0.26 1.27 3.30
C VAL A 35 0.91 1.57 2.36
N ILE A 36 0.72 1.36 1.06
CA ILE A 36 1.76 1.64 0.06
C ILE A 36 2.07 3.15 0.00
N ALA A 37 1.05 4.01 0.05
CA ALA A 37 1.23 5.45 0.05
C ALA A 37 2.01 5.95 1.28
N LEU A 38 1.74 5.42 2.47
CA LEU A 38 2.51 5.73 3.68
C LEU A 38 3.96 5.26 3.54
N ALA A 39 4.18 4.00 3.14
CA ALA A 39 5.51 3.40 2.98
C ALA A 39 6.41 4.19 2.02
N LEU A 40 5.81 4.85 1.03
CA LEU A 40 6.51 5.61 -0.01
C LEU A 40 6.83 7.05 0.38
N THR A 41 6.13 7.64 1.35
CA THR A 41 6.13 9.10 1.53
C THR A 41 6.34 9.57 2.96
N GLN A 42 6.20 8.68 3.94
CA GLN A 42 6.40 8.97 5.35
C GLN A 42 7.62 8.22 5.89
N GLU A 43 8.14 8.70 7.02
CA GLU A 43 9.21 8.01 7.74
C GLU A 43 8.72 6.67 8.30
N ILE A 44 9.62 5.68 8.34
CA ILE A 44 9.29 4.33 8.80
C ILE A 44 8.82 4.31 10.27
N SER A 45 9.34 5.23 11.09
CA SER A 45 8.97 5.44 12.50
C SER A 45 7.48 5.77 12.66
N PHE A 46 6.90 6.52 11.73
CA PHE A 46 5.47 6.85 11.71
C PHE A 46 4.65 5.79 10.97
N THR A 47 5.19 5.25 9.87
CA THR A 47 4.48 4.28 9.03
C THR A 47 4.19 2.98 9.76
N LEU A 48 5.16 2.41 10.48
CA LEU A 48 5.00 1.11 11.13
C LEU A 48 3.84 1.07 12.16
N PRO A 49 3.74 2.01 13.12
CA PRO A 49 2.59 2.05 14.04
C PRO A 49 1.26 2.24 13.30
N ALA A 50 1.23 3.09 12.26
CA ALA A 50 0.01 3.39 11.52
C ALA A 50 -0.52 2.16 10.76
N VAL A 51 0.35 1.40 10.09
CA VAL A 51 -0.06 0.19 9.37
C VAL A 51 -0.37 -0.98 10.29
N TRP A 52 0.32 -1.06 11.44
CA TRP A 52 -0.03 -2.02 12.49
C TRP A 52 -1.46 -1.80 12.98
N PHE A 53 -1.81 -0.54 13.28
CA PHE A 53 -3.15 -0.16 13.72
C PHE A 53 -4.20 -0.37 12.62
N ALA A 54 -3.87 -0.07 11.36
CA ALA A 54 -4.76 -0.35 10.24
C ALA A 54 -5.04 -1.86 10.09
N GLY A 55 -4.02 -2.71 10.22
CA GLY A 55 -4.17 -4.17 10.22
C GLY A 55 -5.04 -4.65 11.38
N PHE A 56 -4.87 -4.04 12.56
CA PHE A 56 -5.66 -4.37 13.75
C PHE A 56 -7.15 -4.07 13.55
N ILE A 57 -7.49 -2.93 12.93
CA ILE A 57 -8.87 -2.59 12.59
C ILE A 57 -9.48 -3.61 11.61
N ILE A 58 -8.69 -4.10 10.64
CA ILE A 58 -9.18 -5.14 9.71
C ILE A 58 -9.53 -6.41 10.49
N ASP A 59 -8.62 -6.88 11.34
CA ASP A 59 -8.79 -8.13 12.08
C ASP A 59 -9.94 -8.05 13.10
N LEU A 60 -10.29 -6.86 13.57
CA LEU A 60 -11.50 -6.66 14.40
C LEU A 60 -12.80 -6.74 13.60
N ASN A 61 -12.76 -6.36 12.31
CA ASN A 61 -13.96 -6.26 11.48
C ASN A 61 -14.21 -7.50 10.63
N LYS A 62 -13.14 -8.20 10.22
CA LYS A 62 -13.22 -9.49 9.54
C LYS A 62 -12.88 -10.57 10.57
N THR A 63 -13.67 -11.62 10.65
CA THR A 63 -13.44 -12.84 11.46
C THR A 63 -12.23 -13.66 10.98
N LEU A 64 -11.12 -12.99 10.65
CA LEU A 64 -9.83 -13.57 10.35
C LEU A 64 -9.06 -13.79 11.66
N TYR A 65 -8.01 -14.60 11.58
CA TYR A 65 -7.09 -14.80 12.69
C TYR A 65 -6.49 -13.45 13.14
N PHE A 66 -6.74 -13.13 14.41
CA PHE A 66 -6.29 -11.89 15.04
C PHE A 66 -4.78 -11.67 14.89
N GLY A 67 -4.39 -10.52 14.35
CA GLY A 67 -2.99 -10.09 14.20
C GLY A 67 -2.36 -10.42 12.85
N ILE A 68 -3.01 -11.22 11.98
CA ILE A 68 -2.43 -11.56 10.67
C ILE A 68 -2.35 -10.34 9.77
N SER A 69 -3.41 -9.51 9.69
CA SER A 69 -3.40 -8.36 8.78
C SER A 69 -2.31 -7.35 9.19
N SER A 70 -2.11 -7.15 10.49
CA SER A 70 -1.03 -6.32 11.02
C SER A 70 0.35 -6.85 10.63
N LEU A 71 0.59 -8.15 10.75
CA LEU A 71 1.87 -8.78 10.38
C LEU A 71 2.14 -8.66 8.88
N VAL A 72 1.13 -8.90 8.04
CA VAL A 72 1.23 -8.75 6.59
C VAL A 72 1.63 -7.32 6.24
N PHE A 73 0.93 -6.32 6.76
CA PHE A 73 1.19 -4.93 6.41
C PHE A 73 2.52 -4.41 6.93
N ILE A 74 2.94 -4.78 8.14
CA ILE A 74 4.28 -4.44 8.65
C ILE A 74 5.35 -5.02 7.70
N THR A 75 5.23 -6.31 7.37
CA THR A 75 6.19 -6.99 6.50
C THR A 75 6.23 -6.36 5.12
N LEU A 76 5.06 -6.03 4.58
CA LEU A 76 4.92 -5.35 3.30
C LEU A 76 5.57 -3.97 3.31
N VAL A 77 5.36 -3.16 4.35
CA VAL A 77 6.01 -1.84 4.50
C VAL A 77 7.52 -2.00 4.49
N VAL A 78 8.07 -2.95 5.26
CA VAL A 78 9.52 -3.18 5.29
C VAL A 78 10.05 -3.53 3.89
N ILE A 79 9.39 -4.45 3.19
CA ILE A 79 9.77 -4.84 1.81
C ILE A 79 9.69 -3.65 0.86
N ILE A 80 8.61 -2.86 0.90
CA ILE A 80 8.43 -1.69 0.04
C ILE A 80 9.47 -0.63 0.35
N THR A 81 9.73 -0.31 1.62
CA THR A 81 10.70 0.72 2.00
C THR A 81 12.12 0.32 1.61
N LEU A 82 12.49 -0.96 1.76
CA LEU A 82 13.76 -1.49 1.26
C LEU A 82 13.82 -1.43 -0.26
N GLY A 83 12.82 -1.97 -0.95
CA GLY A 83 12.73 -1.96 -2.41
C GLY A 83 12.72 -0.56 -3.01
N HIS A 84 12.07 0.41 -2.35
CA HIS A 84 12.06 1.82 -2.74
C HIS A 84 13.47 2.41 -2.78
N ARG A 85 14.32 2.10 -1.78
CA ARG A 85 15.72 2.56 -1.75
C ARG A 85 16.53 2.04 -2.93
N PHE A 86 16.22 0.83 -3.43
CA PHE A 86 16.93 0.23 -4.57
C PHE A 86 16.34 0.63 -5.94
N PHE A 87 15.01 0.68 -6.09
CA PHE A 87 14.34 0.82 -7.40
C PHE A 87 14.01 2.27 -7.80
N LEU A 88 13.95 3.22 -6.86
CA LEU A 88 13.42 4.58 -7.12
C LEU A 88 14.46 5.70 -7.09
N SER A 89 15.74 5.38 -7.32
CA SER A 89 16.79 6.38 -7.62
C SER A 89 16.40 7.36 -8.75
N SER A 90 15.54 6.95 -9.70
CA SER A 90 15.10 7.83 -10.81
C SER A 90 13.67 8.39 -10.74
N ARG A 91 12.88 8.12 -9.67
CA ARG A 91 11.48 8.60 -9.48
C ARG A 91 10.57 8.53 -10.74
N ARG A 92 10.83 7.60 -11.66
CA ARG A 92 10.05 7.47 -12.90
C ARG A 92 8.69 6.86 -12.60
N ILE A 93 7.65 7.38 -13.26
CA ILE A 93 6.27 6.86 -13.18
C ILE A 93 6.21 5.34 -13.37
N LYS A 94 6.99 4.79 -14.30
CA LYS A 94 7.06 3.35 -14.57
C LYS A 94 7.44 2.55 -13.32
N ASN A 95 8.35 3.06 -12.49
CA ASN A 95 8.83 2.36 -11.30
C ASN A 95 7.77 2.37 -10.19
N ILE A 96 6.97 3.43 -10.09
CA ILE A 96 5.83 3.52 -9.15
C ILE A 96 4.75 2.51 -9.53
N ILE A 97 4.45 2.38 -10.83
CA ILE A 97 3.47 1.40 -11.32
C ILE A 97 3.94 -0.03 -11.02
N ILE A 98 5.20 -0.35 -11.35
CA ILE A 98 5.78 -1.68 -11.09
C ILE A 98 5.75 -1.99 -9.59
N LEU A 99 6.13 -1.03 -8.74
CA LEU A 99 6.09 -1.21 -7.30
C LEU A 99 4.67 -1.45 -6.78
N GLY A 100 3.67 -0.73 -7.30
CA GLY A 100 2.27 -0.94 -6.95
C GLY A 100 1.78 -2.36 -7.31
N ILE A 101 2.13 -2.85 -8.50
CA ILE A 101 1.78 -4.21 -8.94
C ILE A 101 2.46 -5.24 -8.04
N LEU A 102 3.76 -5.09 -7.80
CA LEU A 102 4.52 -6.00 -6.93
C LEU A 102 3.98 -6.00 -5.51
N ALA A 103 3.60 -4.84 -4.97
CA ALA A 103 3.05 -4.74 -3.62
C ALA A 103 1.73 -5.53 -3.47
N VAL A 104 0.85 -5.48 -4.47
CA VAL A 104 -0.38 -6.29 -4.49
C VAL A 104 -0.06 -7.79 -4.50
N ILE A 105 0.87 -8.21 -5.36
CA ILE A 105 1.25 -9.63 -5.45
C ILE A 105 1.87 -10.11 -4.13
N ILE A 106 2.82 -9.33 -3.58
CA ILE A 106 3.53 -9.65 -2.35
C ILE A 106 2.55 -9.69 -1.17
N GLU A 107 1.60 -8.76 -1.10
CA GLU A 107 0.57 -8.76 -0.05
C GLU A 107 -0.25 -10.06 -0.05
N ARG A 108 -0.68 -10.54 -1.22
CA ARG A 108 -1.43 -11.79 -1.35
C ARG A 108 -0.60 -13.00 -0.96
N ILE A 109 0.68 -13.03 -1.34
CA ILE A 109 1.62 -14.09 -0.92
C ILE A 109 1.80 -14.07 0.60
N LEU A 110 2.00 -12.90 1.20
CA LEU A 110 2.17 -12.76 2.64
C LEU A 110 0.92 -13.21 3.39
N PHE A 111 -0.27 -12.83 2.94
CA PHE A 111 -1.52 -13.32 3.52
C PHE A 111 -1.62 -14.84 3.48
N LEU A 112 -1.35 -15.47 2.33
CA LEU A 112 -1.34 -16.92 2.19
C LEU A 112 -0.35 -17.58 3.17
N VAL A 113 0.87 -17.05 3.25
CA VAL A 113 1.93 -17.58 4.13
C VAL A 113 1.52 -17.47 5.59
N PHE A 114 1.08 -16.29 6.05
CA PHE A 114 0.74 -16.08 7.46
C PHE A 114 -0.54 -16.81 7.87
N VAL A 115 -1.55 -16.89 7.00
CA VAL A 115 -2.76 -17.68 7.27
C VAL A 115 -2.41 -19.16 7.38
N ASN A 116 -1.65 -19.71 6.44
CA ASN A 116 -1.24 -21.12 6.50
C ASN A 116 -0.32 -21.43 7.68
N LEU A 117 0.55 -20.48 8.07
CA LEU A 117 1.35 -20.60 9.29
C LEU A 117 0.46 -20.64 10.55
N ALA A 118 -0.55 -19.79 10.63
CA ALA A 118 -1.49 -19.78 11.76
C ALA A 118 -2.35 -21.04 11.82
N VAL A 119 -2.73 -21.59 10.66
CA VAL A 119 -3.44 -22.88 10.54
C VAL A 119 -2.57 -24.04 11.01
N LEU A 120 -1.28 -24.06 10.63
CA LEU A 120 -0.32 -25.09 11.06
C LEU A 120 -0.20 -25.13 12.58
N LEU A 121 -0.22 -23.96 13.24
CA LEU A 121 -0.18 -23.84 14.70
C LEU A 121 -1.48 -24.29 15.40
N LYS A 122 -2.58 -24.43 14.67
CA LYS A 122 -3.91 -24.79 15.22
C LYS A 122 -4.45 -26.12 14.71
N GLU A 123 -3.64 -26.92 14.03
CA GLU A 123 -4.02 -28.21 13.44
C GLU A 123 -5.25 -28.12 12.49
N GLY A 124 -5.31 -27.07 11.65
CA GLY A 124 -6.38 -26.88 10.67
C GLY A 124 -6.05 -27.33 9.25
N PHE A 125 -6.98 -27.13 8.32
CA PHE A 125 -6.78 -27.38 6.89
C PHE A 125 -6.10 -26.19 6.21
N TYR A 126 -5.06 -26.47 5.41
CA TYR A 126 -4.36 -25.45 4.63
C TYR A 126 -5.28 -24.78 3.62
N GLU A 127 -5.15 -23.46 3.53
CA GLU A 127 -5.77 -22.70 2.47
C GLU A 127 -4.98 -22.85 1.17
N SER A 128 -5.71 -23.10 0.08
CA SER A 128 -5.11 -23.27 -1.24
C SER A 128 -4.62 -21.93 -1.82
N PRO A 129 -3.53 -21.90 -2.58
CA PRO A 129 -3.16 -20.70 -3.35
C PRO A 129 -4.27 -20.25 -4.31
N ALA A 130 -5.03 -21.20 -4.86
CA ALA A 130 -6.13 -20.92 -5.78
C ALA A 130 -7.24 -20.07 -5.13
N SER A 131 -7.56 -20.27 -3.83
CA SER A 131 -8.58 -19.46 -3.14
C SER A 131 -8.13 -18.01 -2.94
N PHE A 132 -6.83 -17.75 -2.82
CA PHE A 132 -6.27 -16.41 -2.66
C PHE A 132 -6.09 -15.64 -3.97
N PHE A 133 -5.74 -16.31 -5.07
CA PHE A 133 -5.43 -15.67 -6.35
C PHE A 133 -6.57 -15.71 -7.38
N ASN A 134 -7.51 -16.67 -7.29
CA ASN A 134 -8.56 -16.87 -8.28
C ASN A 134 -9.86 -16.09 -7.98
N THR A 135 -9.72 -14.90 -7.37
CA THR A 135 -10.85 -13.98 -7.17
C THR A 135 -10.83 -12.93 -8.28
N PHE A 136 -11.99 -12.68 -8.92
CA PHE A 136 -12.15 -11.59 -9.90
C PHE A 136 -11.64 -10.24 -9.35
N GLY A 137 -11.73 -10.06 -8.04
CA GLY A 137 -11.17 -8.91 -7.33
C GLY A 137 -9.65 -8.75 -7.45
N PHE A 138 -8.86 -9.83 -7.55
CA PHE A 138 -7.39 -9.75 -7.60
C PHE A 138 -6.88 -9.11 -8.90
N LEU A 139 -7.40 -9.52 -10.05
CA LEU A 139 -7.00 -8.94 -11.35
C LEU A 139 -7.34 -7.44 -11.43
N LEU A 140 -8.50 -7.08 -10.88
CA LEU A 140 -8.95 -5.69 -10.84
C LEU A 140 -8.07 -4.87 -9.87
N GLU A 141 -7.66 -5.45 -8.76
CA GLU A 141 -6.78 -4.82 -7.76
C GLU A 141 -5.36 -4.58 -8.30
N LEU A 142 -4.84 -5.49 -9.14
CA LEU A 142 -3.56 -5.31 -9.84
C LEU A 142 -3.53 -4.07 -10.74
N ILE A 143 -4.68 -3.69 -11.31
CA ILE A 143 -4.80 -2.53 -12.20
C ILE A 143 -5.10 -1.27 -11.40
N ILE A 144 -6.08 -1.32 -10.49
CA ILE A 144 -6.58 -0.14 -9.79
C ILE A 144 -5.60 0.35 -8.73
N THR A 145 -4.92 -0.54 -8.00
CA THR A 145 -3.99 -0.14 -6.94
C THR A 145 -2.86 0.75 -7.46
N PRO A 146 -2.14 0.40 -8.55
CA PRO A 146 -1.17 1.30 -9.17
C PRO A 146 -1.74 2.65 -9.62
N ILE A 147 -2.97 2.69 -10.15
CA ILE A 147 -3.63 3.93 -10.59
C ILE A 147 -3.88 4.85 -9.40
N ILE A 148 -4.41 4.32 -8.29
CA ILE A 148 -4.67 5.08 -7.06
C ILE A 148 -3.36 5.62 -6.50
N ILE A 149 -2.33 4.76 -6.38
CA ILE A 149 -1.02 5.17 -5.88
C ILE A 149 -0.43 6.27 -6.75
N LEU A 150 -0.51 6.14 -8.08
CA LEU A 150 0.01 7.13 -9.01
C LEU A 150 -0.74 8.46 -8.91
N GLY A 151 -2.07 8.43 -8.81
CA GLY A 151 -2.88 9.62 -8.58
C GLY A 151 -2.50 10.32 -7.28
N PHE A 152 -2.34 9.56 -6.20
CA PHE A 152 -1.94 10.05 -4.89
C PHE A 152 -0.52 10.64 -4.91
N PHE A 153 0.43 9.95 -5.54
CA PHE A 153 1.79 10.43 -5.73
C PHE A 153 1.81 11.73 -6.54
N LYS A 154 1.05 11.80 -7.64
CA LYS A 154 0.94 13.02 -8.44
C LYS A 154 0.38 14.19 -7.62
N LEU A 155 -0.58 13.96 -6.73
CA LEU A 155 -1.15 14.99 -5.85
C LEU A 155 -0.19 15.42 -4.74
N LEU A 156 0.57 14.49 -4.16
CA LEU A 156 1.53 14.77 -3.10
C LEU A 156 2.79 15.48 -3.60
N PHE A 157 3.21 15.18 -4.85
CA PHE A 157 4.44 15.69 -5.46
C PHE A 157 4.20 16.74 -6.55
N LYS A 158 2.94 17.15 -6.80
CA LYS A 158 2.57 18.23 -7.75
C LYS A 158 3.40 19.51 -7.53
N ASP A 159 3.69 19.82 -6.28
CA ASP A 159 4.44 21.02 -5.89
C ASP A 159 5.95 20.79 -6.09
N SER A 160 6.46 19.59 -5.77
CA SER A 160 7.89 19.26 -5.92
C SER A 160 8.39 19.29 -7.36
N VAL A 161 7.52 19.07 -8.36
CA VAL A 161 7.89 19.20 -9.79
C VAL A 161 7.96 20.68 -10.21
N GLN A 162 7.14 21.54 -9.62
CA GLN A 162 7.20 22.99 -9.83
C GLN A 162 8.37 23.62 -9.07
N GLU A 163 8.60 23.22 -7.82
CA GLU A 163 9.76 23.62 -7.02
C GLU A 163 11.07 23.18 -7.69
N PHE A 164 11.18 21.94 -8.17
CA PHE A 164 12.36 21.49 -8.91
C PHE A 164 12.56 22.25 -10.23
N LYS A 165 11.48 22.57 -10.97
CA LYS A 165 11.58 23.42 -12.17
C LYS A 165 12.04 24.84 -11.84
N GLN A 166 11.54 25.43 -10.75
CA GLN A 166 11.90 26.76 -10.30
C GLN A 166 13.34 26.81 -9.79
N GLU A 167 13.78 25.82 -9.02
CA GLU A 167 15.13 25.70 -8.49
C GLU A 167 16.14 25.44 -9.61
N TRP A 168 15.78 24.62 -10.60
CA TRP A 168 16.58 24.43 -11.81
C TRP A 168 16.66 25.71 -12.66
N GLN A 169 15.56 26.43 -12.87
CA GLN A 169 15.57 27.73 -13.57
C GLN A 169 16.40 28.79 -12.83
N LYS A 170 16.31 28.83 -11.50
CA LYS A 170 17.09 29.75 -10.66
C LYS A 170 18.59 29.45 -10.76
N ASN A 171 18.97 28.17 -10.73
CA ASN A 171 20.36 27.77 -10.92
C ASN A 171 20.84 28.02 -12.36
N TYR A 172 20.01 27.83 -13.38
CA TYR A 172 20.37 28.08 -14.77
C TYR A 172 20.58 29.57 -15.09
N GLN A 173 19.92 30.48 -14.36
CA GLN A 173 20.14 31.93 -14.46
C GLN A 173 21.46 32.39 -13.85
N ILE A 174 22.05 31.63 -12.92
CA ILE A 174 23.34 31.94 -12.30
C ILE A 174 24.52 31.61 -13.24
N PHE A 175 24.28 30.77 -14.25
CA PHE A 175 25.27 30.36 -15.26
C PHE A 175 25.15 31.13 -16.60
N LYS A 176 24.41 32.24 -16.64
CA LYS A 176 24.44 33.23 -17.72
C LYS A 176 25.10 34.50 -17.23
#